data_AF-A0A225DYH1-F1
#
_entry.id   AF-A0A225DYH1-F1
#
_cell.length_a   1.000
_cell.length_b   1.000
_cell.length_c   1.000
_cell.angle_alpha   90.00
_cell.angle_beta   90.00
_cell.angle_gamma   90.00
#
_symmetry.space_group_name_H-M   'P 1'
#
loop_
_entity.id
_entity.type
_entity.pdbx_description
1 polymer ?
#
loop_
_entity_poly.entity_id
_entity_poly.type
_entity_poly.pdbx_seq_one_letter_code
_entity_poly.pdbx_strand_id
1 'polypeptide(L)'
;MSAGREEFLSRLAANFPDVVAGFGPYSAGLLHCEVGDFRQATERAMDNGRLWEAERHFRLVAELLAVAGPELRNALEISYLEDLALGEFTPRGTEPCGSGCHGN
;
A
#
# COMPACT_ATOMS: atom_id res chain seq x y z
N MET A 1 -9.70 -22.08 -10.21
CA MET A 1 -10.03 -20.72 -10.65
C MET A 1 -9.03 -19.81 -9.97
N SER A 2 -8.23 -19.06 -10.72
CA SER A 2 -7.25 -18.16 -10.13
C SER A 2 -7.93 -16.88 -9.67
N ALA A 3 -7.50 -16.31 -8.54
CA ALA A 3 -8.12 -15.13 -7.95
C ALA A 3 -7.89 -13.88 -8.83
N GLY A 4 -8.96 -13.17 -9.15
CA GLY A 4 -8.94 -11.90 -9.88
C GLY A 4 -9.30 -10.71 -9.00
N ARG A 5 -9.61 -9.58 -9.63
CA ARG A 5 -10.02 -8.34 -8.95
C ARG A 5 -11.15 -8.53 -7.94
N GLU A 6 -12.19 -9.30 -8.29
CA GLU A 6 -13.36 -9.49 -7.42
C GLU A 6 -13.00 -10.21 -6.11
N GLU A 7 -12.17 -11.25 -6.19
CA GLU A 7 -11.69 -11.98 -5.01
C GLU A 7 -10.80 -11.07 -4.14
N PHE A 8 -9.95 -10.26 -4.77
CA PHE A 8 -9.15 -9.25 -4.07
C PHE A 8 -10.03 -8.28 -3.28
N LEU A 9 -11.00 -7.63 -3.93
CA LEU A 9 -11.90 -6.67 -3.29
C LEU A 9 -12.76 -7.33 -2.20
N SER A 10 -13.24 -8.55 -2.44
CA SER A 10 -14.03 -9.31 -1.46
C SER A 10 -13.22 -9.57 -0.18
N ARG A 11 -11.99 -10.08 -0.31
CA ARG A 11 -11.12 -10.31 0.85
C ARG A 11 -10.70 -9.02 1.54
N LEU A 12 -10.45 -7.97 0.78
CA LEU A 12 -10.09 -6.68 1.33
C LEU A 12 -11.24 -6.06 2.13
N ALA A 13 -12.47 -6.08 1.60
CA ALA A 13 -13.66 -5.60 2.30
C ALA A 13 -13.97 -6.42 3.56
N ALA A 14 -13.73 -7.74 3.53
CA ALA A 14 -13.95 -8.61 4.68
C ALA A 14 -12.96 -8.36 5.83
N ASN A 15 -11.72 -7.98 5.52
CA ASN A 15 -10.67 -7.81 6.53
C ASN A 15 -10.43 -6.35 6.94
N PHE A 16 -10.65 -5.42 6.01
CA PHE A 16 -10.28 -4.00 6.10
C PHE A 16 -11.34 -3.11 5.41
N PRO A 17 -12.59 -3.10 5.90
CA PRO A 17 -13.66 -2.30 5.27
C PRO A 17 -13.32 -0.81 5.22
N ASP A 18 -12.62 -0.29 6.23
CA ASP A 18 -12.20 1.11 6.29
C ASP A 18 -11.20 1.49 5.20
N VAL A 19 -10.35 0.54 4.78
CA VAL A 19 -9.39 0.75 3.71
C VAL A 19 -10.10 0.85 2.36
N VAL A 20 -11.07 -0.04 2.10
CA VAL A 20 -11.88 0.00 0.88
C VAL A 20 -12.70 1.30 0.80
N ALA A 21 -13.25 1.74 1.94
CA ALA A 21 -13.97 3.02 2.01
C ALA A 21 -13.08 4.24 1.70
N GLY A 22 -11.76 4.11 1.88
CA GLY A 22 -10.78 5.14 1.60
C GLY A 22 -10.24 5.16 0.17
N PHE A 23 -10.68 4.26 -0.71
CA PHE A 23 -10.22 4.21 -2.10
C PHE A 23 -10.60 5.47 -2.88
N GLY A 24 -9.73 5.85 -3.81
CA GLY A 24 -9.95 7.03 -4.64
C GLY A 24 -11.16 6.87 -5.55
N PRO A 25 -11.91 7.96 -5.84
CA PRO A 25 -13.10 7.90 -6.71
C PRO A 25 -12.78 7.47 -8.15
N TYR A 26 -11.50 7.56 -8.56
CA TYR A 26 -11.02 7.18 -9.89
C TYR A 26 -10.32 5.82 -9.93
N SER A 27 -10.11 5.18 -8.77
CA SER A 27 -9.43 3.89 -8.67
C SER A 27 -10.37 2.73 -8.95
N ALA A 28 -11.66 2.90 -8.68
CA ALA A 28 -12.66 1.85 -8.80
C ALA A 28 -12.75 1.30 -10.23
N GLY A 29 -12.56 -0.01 -10.36
CA GLY A 29 -12.58 -0.70 -11.65
C GLY A 29 -11.20 -0.88 -12.29
N LEU A 30 -10.17 -0.23 -11.74
CA LEU A 30 -8.78 -0.34 -12.22
C LEU A 30 -7.96 -1.10 -11.18
N LEU A 31 -7.71 -2.38 -11.45
CA LEU A 31 -7.05 -3.29 -10.52
C LEU A 31 -5.71 -2.75 -9.99
N HIS A 32 -4.87 -2.19 -10.86
CA HIS A 32 -3.59 -1.60 -10.45
C HIS A 32 -3.77 -0.39 -9.52
N CYS A 33 -4.78 0.46 -9.74
CA CYS A 33 -5.07 1.60 -8.87
C CYS A 33 -5.65 1.15 -7.53
N GLU A 34 -6.53 0.15 -7.51
CA GLU A 34 -7.08 -0.43 -6.27
C GLU A 34 -5.99 -1.08 -5.42
N VAL A 35 -5.03 -1.74 -6.06
CA VAL A 35 -3.84 -2.28 -5.38
C VAL A 35 -2.91 -1.16 -4.88
N GLY A 36 -2.76 -0.08 -5.66
CA GLY A 36 -2.02 1.12 -5.24
C GLY A 36 -2.64 1.82 -4.03
N ASP A 37 -3.97 1.93 -3.99
CA ASP A 37 -4.69 2.49 -2.83
C ASP A 37 -4.50 1.61 -1.58
N PHE A 38 -4.49 0.29 -1.76
CA PHE A 38 -4.19 -0.63 -0.67
C PHE A 38 -2.73 -0.48 -0.18
N ARG A 39 -1.77 -0.32 -1.09
CA ARG A 39 -0.38 -0.02 -0.75
C ARG A 39 -0.28 1.27 0.07
N GLN A 40 -0.96 2.33 -0.36
CA GLN A 40 -0.98 3.60 0.36
C GLN A 40 -1.58 3.46 1.77
N ALA A 41 -2.59 2.61 1.95
CA ALA A 41 -3.10 2.29 3.27
C ALA A 41 -2.06 1.60 4.16
N THR A 42 -1.25 0.70 3.60
CA THR A 42 -0.11 0.08 4.28
C THR A 42 0.96 1.10 4.68
N GLU A 43 1.35 1.97 3.76
CA GLU A 43 2.30 3.07 4.03
C GLU A 43 1.79 3.95 5.18
N ARG A 44 0.52 4.35 5.14
CA ARG A 44 -0.10 5.13 6.22
C ARG A 44 -0.12 4.38 7.56
N ALA A 45 -0.35 3.07 7.57
CA ALA A 45 -0.28 2.28 8.78
C ALA A 45 1.15 2.27 9.35
N MET A 46 2.16 2.10 8.49
CA MET A 46 3.58 2.16 8.87
C MET A 46 3.97 3.53 9.41
N ASP A 47 3.63 4.60 8.70
CA ASP A 47 3.89 6.00 9.08
C ASP A 47 3.28 6.39 10.43
N ASN A 48 2.10 5.87 10.76
CA ASN A 48 1.42 6.12 12.02
C ASN A 48 1.88 5.18 13.16
N GLY A 49 2.92 4.36 12.94
CA GLY A 49 3.43 3.39 13.92
C GLY A 49 2.49 2.21 14.17
N ARG A 50 1.44 2.03 13.35
CA ARG A 50 0.49 0.91 13.43
C ARG A 50 1.05 -0.33 12.72
N LEU A 51 2.23 -0.77 13.16
CA LEU A 51 2.96 -1.88 12.53
C LEU A 51 2.17 -3.19 12.52
N TRP A 52 1.33 -3.42 13.54
CA TRP A 52 0.43 -4.58 13.61
C TRP A 52 -0.59 -4.60 12.45
N GLU A 53 -1.05 -3.44 12.00
CA GLU A 53 -1.99 -3.30 10.90
C GLU A 53 -1.28 -3.53 9.57
N ALA A 54 -0.10 -2.93 9.40
CA ALA A 54 0.77 -3.16 8.26
C ALA A 54 1.15 -4.65 8.10
N GLU A 55 1.46 -5.35 9.20
CA GLU A 55 1.73 -6.79 9.18
C GLU A 55 0.53 -7.59 8.65
N ARG A 56 -0.68 -7.23 9.06
CA ARG A 56 -1.90 -7.87 8.56
C ARG A 56 -2.12 -7.60 7.07
N HIS A 57 -1.77 -6.40 6.58
CA HIS A 57 -1.80 -6.12 5.14
C HIS A 57 -0.83 -7.01 4.37
N PHE A 58 0.42 -7.15 4.84
CA PHE A 58 1.41 -8.04 4.22
C PHE A 58 0.96 -9.50 4.21
N ARG A 59 0.35 -9.97 5.29
CA ARG A 59 -0.19 -11.33 5.35
C ARG A 59 -1.27 -11.56 4.30
N LEU A 60 -2.20 -10.61 4.14
CA LEU A 60 -3.23 -10.69 3.10
C LEU A 60 -2.61 -10.73 1.69
N VAL A 61 -1.59 -9.90 1.42
CA VAL A 61 -0.87 -9.92 0.13
C VAL A 61 -0.21 -11.26 -0.14
N ALA A 62 0.45 -11.85 0.85
CA ALA A 62 1.08 -13.17 0.72
C ALA A 62 0.05 -14.27 0.41
N GLU A 63 -1.10 -14.24 1.10
CA GLU A 63 -2.21 -15.16 0.84
C GLU A 63 -2.81 -14.98 -0.55
N LEU A 64 -2.97 -13.74 -1.03
CA LEU A 64 -3.46 -13.44 -2.36
C LEU A 64 -2.48 -13.90 -3.44
N LEU A 65 -1.18 -13.64 -3.29
CA LEU A 65 -0.15 -14.08 -4.24
C LEU A 65 -0.13 -15.60 -4.44
N ALA A 66 -0.46 -16.38 -3.41
CA ALA A 66 -0.52 -17.84 -3.48
C ALA A 66 -1.65 -18.35 -4.40
N VAL A 67 -2.71 -17.56 -4.60
CA VAL A 67 -3.90 -17.95 -5.37
C VAL A 67 -4.19 -17.03 -6.57
N ALA A 68 -3.42 -15.96 -6.73
CA ALA A 68 -3.65 -14.92 -7.73
C ALA A 68 -3.56 -15.44 -9.17
N GLY A 69 -4.50 -14.99 -10.00
CA GLY A 69 -4.39 -15.05 -11.44
C GLY A 69 -3.31 -14.11 -11.97
N PRO A 70 -2.95 -14.22 -13.25
CA PRO A 70 -1.83 -13.47 -13.83
C PRO A 70 -1.98 -11.96 -13.67
N GLU A 71 -3.19 -11.42 -13.84
CA GLU A 71 -3.47 -9.98 -13.72
C GLU A 71 -3.33 -9.48 -12.27
N LEU A 72 -3.94 -10.18 -11.31
CA LEU A 72 -3.84 -9.83 -9.89
C LEU A 72 -2.41 -9.98 -9.38
N ARG A 73 -1.71 -11.03 -9.81
CA ARG A 73 -0.32 -11.26 -9.46
C ARG A 73 0.55 -10.11 -9.96
N ASN A 74 0.41 -9.74 -11.23
CA ASN A 74 1.13 -8.61 -11.80
C ASN A 74 0.85 -7.31 -11.05
N ALA A 75 -0.41 -7.05 -10.68
CA ALA A 75 -0.75 -5.86 -9.90
C ALA A 75 -0.14 -5.87 -8.49
N LEU A 76 -0.13 -7.01 -7.79
CA LEU A 76 0.49 -7.13 -6.46
C LEU A 76 2.03 -7.04 -6.53
N GLU A 77 2.66 -7.61 -7.55
CA GLU A 77 4.11 -7.55 -7.73
C GLU A 77 4.56 -6.12 -8.05
N ILE A 78 3.90 -5.44 -9.00
CA ILE A 78 4.29 -4.11 -9.46
C ILE A 78 3.73 -2.99 -8.57
N SER A 79 2.39 -2.89 -8.48
CA SER A 79 1.73 -1.74 -7.85
C SER A 79 1.70 -1.80 -6.32
N TYR A 80 2.02 -2.95 -5.72
CA TYR A 80 2.16 -3.10 -4.28
C TYR A 80 3.62 -3.28 -3.86
N LEU A 81 4.26 -4.40 -4.23
CA LEU A 81 5.59 -4.74 -3.69
C LEU A 81 6.70 -3.87 -4.25
N GLU A 82 6.78 -3.72 -5.58
CA GLU A 82 7.81 -2.90 -6.22
C GLU A 82 7.64 -1.43 -5.82
N ASP A 83 6.43 -0.88 -5.93
CA ASP A 83 6.17 0.50 -5.49
C ASP A 83 6.45 0.72 -3.99
N LEU A 84 6.21 -0.26 -3.12
CA LEU A 84 6.52 -0.12 -1.68
C LEU A 84 8.02 -0.23 -1.40
N ALA A 85 8.74 -1.07 -2.16
CA ALA A 85 10.18 -1.26 -2.02
C ALA A 85 11.00 -0.12 -2.64
N LEU A 86 10.50 0.46 -3.74
CA LEU A 86 11.11 1.56 -4.48
C LEU A 86 10.54 2.93 -4.06
N GLY A 87 9.49 2.96 -3.24
CA GLY A 87 8.85 4.18 -2.78
C GLY A 87 9.90 5.14 -2.25
N GLU A 88 10.03 6.29 -2.91
CA GLU A 88 10.93 7.34 -2.45
C GLU A 88 10.60 7.64 -1.00
N PHE A 89 11.57 7.43 -0.12
CA PHE A 89 11.54 8.02 1.20
C PHE A 89 11.60 9.54 0.97
N THR A 90 10.45 10.20 0.87
CA THR A 90 10.39 11.66 1.03
C THR A 90 10.50 11.91 2.52
N PRO A 91 11.68 12.27 3.07
CA PRO A 91 11.73 12.71 4.45
C PRO A 91 10.76 13.89 4.57
N ARG A 92 9.79 13.80 5.49
CA ARG A 92 9.00 14.97 5.87
C ARG A 92 9.99 16.03 6.34
N GLY A 93 10.19 17.06 5.50
CA GLY A 93 10.94 18.27 5.76
C GLY A 93 12.04 18.16 6.81
N THR A 94 13.22 17.64 6.44
CA THR A 94 14.42 18.25 6.99
C THR A 94 14.55 19.61 6.32
N GLU A 95 13.93 20.64 6.92
CA GLU A 95 14.50 21.97 6.77
C GLU A 95 16.00 21.83 7.10
N PRO A 96 16.91 22.31 6.23
CA PRO A 96 18.31 22.30 6.59
C PRO A 96 18.42 23.10 7.89
N CYS A 97 18.92 22.45 8.94
CA CYS A 97 19.41 23.14 10.12
C CYS A 97 20.54 24.06 9.65
N GLY A 98 20.14 25.28 9.25
CA GLY A 98 21.00 26.30 8.71
C GLY A 98 21.93 26.77 9.80
N SER A 99 23.13 26.21 9.77
CA SER A 99 24.38 26.75 10.30
C SER A 99 24.29 28.23 10.68
N GLY A 100 24.26 28.47 11.99
CA GLY A 100 24.41 29.79 12.61
C GLY A 100 25.45 29.75 13.74
N CYS A 101 26.49 28.92 13.62
CA CYS A 101 27.68 29.00 14.46
C CYS A 101 28.65 30.01 13.84
N HIS A 102 28.58 31.29 14.22
CA HIS A 102 29.65 32.32 14.22
C HIS A 102 29.13 33.39 15.21
N GLY A 103 29.73 33.70 16.37
CA GLY A 103 31.14 33.88 16.66
C GLY A 103 31.53 35.35 16.54
N ASN A 104 31.01 36.24 17.41
CA ASN A 104 31.74 37.27 18.17
C ASN A 104 30.81 38.01 19.14
#